data_AF-A0A836N7L8-F1
#
_entry.id   AF-A0A836N7L8-F1
#
_cell.length_a   1.000
_cell.length_b   1.000
_cell.length_c   1.000
_cell.angle_alpha   90.00
_cell.angle_beta   90.00
_cell.angle_gamma   90.00
#
_symmetry.space_group_name_H-M   'P 1'
#
loop_
_entity.id
_entity.type
_entity.pdbx_description
1 polymer ?
#
loop_
_entity_poly.entity_id
_entity_poly.type
_entity_poly.pdbx_seq_one_letter_code
_entity_poly.pdbx_strand_id
1 'polypeptide(L)'
;MAKNDFKAFATDRNANVISQEEWEALPALLSGFTAGKASSAQVNKVIRQASFIAAALAQFVSDKTQRDVLDNGDLPGFVELLGSGFAVEYLSRNNPFGDIKSDGTVPTALENLGLGEAAKRDVGTGENQIPDMSAWKRNPSSNRWRKLPDGTIIQMGISASGPLGSPVNITLPISFSNTNYCVVASYDNARSGASTMVSFAALPVSPSQFSLMSSVTEQGINPFAYWIAFGD
;
A
#
# COMPACT_ATOMS: atom_id res chain seq x y z
N MET A 1 -29.26 10.44 -24.60
CA MET A 1 -29.64 10.51 -23.18
C MET A 1 -30.60 9.38 -22.92
N ALA A 2 -30.44 8.72 -21.77
CA ALA A 2 -31.39 7.72 -21.31
C ALA A 2 -32.77 8.36 -21.06
N LYS A 3 -33.82 7.56 -21.20
CA LYS A 3 -35.22 7.98 -21.14
C LYS A 3 -35.79 7.69 -19.74
N ASN A 4 -36.41 8.70 -19.13
CA ASN A 4 -37.23 8.53 -17.93
C ASN A 4 -38.72 8.70 -18.31
N ASP A 5 -39.54 7.67 -18.11
CA ASP A 5 -40.98 7.70 -18.41
C ASP A 5 -41.85 8.21 -17.25
N PHE A 6 -41.33 8.24 -16.02
CA PHE A 6 -42.05 8.78 -14.87
C PHE A 6 -42.06 10.31 -14.90
N LYS A 7 -43.24 10.90 -15.13
CA LYS A 7 -43.40 12.36 -15.25
C LYS A 7 -44.09 12.95 -14.04
N ALA A 8 -43.57 14.09 -13.58
CA ALA A 8 -44.23 14.89 -12.56
C ALA A 8 -45.52 15.48 -13.14
N PHE A 9 -46.64 15.31 -12.43
CA PHE A 9 -47.95 15.76 -12.87
C PHE A 9 -48.24 17.18 -12.39
N ALA A 10 -48.91 17.95 -13.26
CA ALA A 10 -49.46 19.26 -12.97
C ALA A 10 -48.42 20.24 -12.39
N THR A 11 -47.17 20.30 -12.89
CA THR A 11 -46.08 21.14 -12.32
C THR A 11 -46.12 22.61 -12.73
N ASP A 12 -46.99 22.98 -13.68
CA ASP A 12 -47.12 24.35 -14.15
C ASP A 12 -47.49 25.35 -13.05
N ARG A 13 -47.06 26.61 -13.25
CA ARG A 13 -47.37 27.73 -12.35
C ARG A 13 -48.86 27.94 -12.15
N ASN A 14 -49.66 27.69 -13.19
CA ASN A 14 -51.11 27.89 -13.20
C ASN A 14 -51.88 26.57 -13.09
N ALA A 15 -51.23 25.49 -12.66
CA ALA A 15 -51.91 24.21 -12.49
C ALA A 15 -53.04 24.31 -11.45
N ASN A 16 -54.13 23.59 -11.69
CA ASN A 16 -55.25 23.53 -10.75
C ASN A 16 -54.89 22.68 -9.52
N VAL A 17 -54.17 23.28 -8.58
CA VAL A 17 -53.74 22.68 -7.31
C VAL A 17 -53.89 23.71 -6.21
N ILE A 18 -54.32 23.27 -5.04
CA ILE A 18 -54.40 24.16 -3.87
C ILE A 18 -53.00 24.60 -3.40
N SER A 19 -52.95 25.69 -2.64
CA SER A 19 -51.71 26.18 -2.05
C SER A 19 -51.11 25.16 -1.05
N GLN A 20 -49.85 25.35 -0.67
CA GLN A 20 -49.25 24.50 0.36
C GLN A 20 -49.90 24.71 1.73
N GLU A 21 -50.18 25.96 2.08
CA GLU A 21 -50.82 26.34 3.35
C GLU A 21 -52.21 25.72 3.48
N GLU A 22 -53.05 25.78 2.44
CA GLU A 22 -54.39 25.17 2.45
C GLU A 22 -54.33 23.63 2.51
N TRP A 23 -53.31 23.02 1.90
CA TRP A 23 -53.11 21.57 1.93
C TRP A 23 -52.75 21.07 3.33
N GLU A 24 -51.82 21.74 4.00
CA GLU A 24 -51.38 21.40 5.35
C GLU A 24 -52.49 21.59 6.39
N ALA A 25 -53.39 22.55 6.15
CA ALA A 25 -54.57 22.79 7.00
C ALA A 25 -55.72 21.80 6.74
N LEU A 26 -55.69 21.01 5.67
CA LEU A 26 -56.80 20.16 5.27
C LEU A 26 -56.91 18.92 6.17
N PRO A 27 -58.04 18.67 6.87
CA PRO A 27 -58.19 17.48 7.71
C PRO A 27 -58.03 16.15 6.97
N ALA A 28 -58.34 16.14 5.66
CA ALA A 28 -58.17 14.99 4.79
C ALA A 28 -56.71 14.57 4.58
N LEU A 29 -55.72 15.41 4.93
CA LEU A 29 -54.31 15.00 4.94
C LEU A 29 -54.08 13.85 5.93
N LEU A 30 -54.80 13.84 7.05
CA LEU A 30 -54.70 12.80 8.08
C LEU A 30 -55.67 11.64 7.80
N SER A 31 -56.94 11.93 7.52
CA SER A 31 -58.01 10.93 7.43
C SER A 31 -58.26 10.39 6.01
N GLY A 32 -57.63 10.99 4.99
CA GLY A 32 -58.05 10.84 3.60
C GLY A 32 -59.41 11.47 3.31
N PHE A 33 -59.85 11.40 2.04
CA PHE A 33 -61.20 11.79 1.63
C PHE A 33 -62.19 10.67 1.96
N THR A 34 -62.97 10.83 3.02
CA THR A 34 -63.84 9.76 3.56
C THR A 34 -65.29 9.83 3.10
N ALA A 35 -65.80 11.04 2.81
CA ALA A 35 -67.16 11.25 2.31
C ALA A 35 -67.25 12.52 1.45
N GLY A 36 -68.21 12.58 0.54
CA GLY A 36 -68.40 13.72 -0.37
C GLY A 36 -67.51 13.67 -1.62
N LYS A 37 -67.44 14.80 -2.34
CA LYS A 37 -66.62 14.95 -3.56
C LYS A 37 -65.30 15.64 -3.19
N ALA A 38 -64.17 15.00 -3.45
CA ALA A 38 -62.86 15.67 -3.37
C ALA A 38 -62.74 16.70 -4.50
N SER A 39 -62.28 17.92 -4.20
CA SER A 39 -62.11 18.92 -5.25
C SER A 39 -60.95 18.51 -6.16
N SER A 40 -61.05 18.81 -7.47
CA SER A 40 -59.99 18.48 -8.42
C SER A 40 -58.65 19.11 -8.04
N ALA A 41 -58.66 20.30 -7.43
CA ALA A 41 -57.45 20.96 -6.94
C ALA A 41 -56.79 20.21 -5.76
N GLN A 42 -57.60 19.62 -4.88
CA GLN A 42 -57.12 18.78 -3.78
C GLN A 42 -56.54 17.46 -4.29
N VAL A 43 -57.25 16.79 -5.22
CA VAL A 43 -56.77 15.53 -5.83
C VAL A 43 -55.48 15.76 -6.63
N ASN A 44 -55.42 16.82 -7.42
CA ASN A 44 -54.22 17.18 -8.17
C ASN A 44 -53.03 17.47 -7.23
N LYS A 45 -53.26 18.00 -6.02
CA LYS A 45 -52.19 18.25 -5.05
C LYS A 45 -51.57 16.94 -4.57
N VAL A 46 -52.40 15.94 -4.25
CA VAL A 46 -51.95 14.58 -3.89
C VAL A 46 -51.12 13.96 -5.02
N ILE A 47 -51.67 13.97 -6.24
CA ILE A 47 -51.01 13.36 -7.41
C ILE A 47 -49.70 14.10 -7.73
N ARG A 48 -49.68 15.44 -7.67
CA ARG A 48 -48.47 16.25 -7.88
C ARG A 48 -47.38 15.85 -6.88
N GLN A 49 -47.68 15.77 -5.58
CA GLN A 49 -46.67 15.41 -4.57
C GLN A 49 -46.09 14.02 -4.80
N ALA A 50 -46.94 13.02 -5.09
CA ALA A 50 -46.48 11.66 -5.37
C ALA A 50 -45.67 11.55 -6.68
N SER A 51 -46.21 12.07 -7.77
CA SER A 51 -45.57 12.01 -9.10
C SER A 51 -44.28 12.84 -9.18
N PHE A 52 -44.19 13.94 -8.43
CA PHE A 52 -42.99 14.76 -8.38
C PHE A 52 -41.79 13.99 -7.79
N ILE A 53 -41.99 13.32 -6.65
CA ILE A 53 -40.94 12.50 -6.03
C ILE A 53 -40.59 11.29 -6.92
N ALA A 54 -41.61 10.62 -7.49
CA ALA A 54 -41.39 9.49 -8.38
C ALA A 54 -40.55 9.87 -9.61
N ALA A 55 -40.91 10.98 -10.28
CA ALA A 55 -40.18 11.48 -11.43
C ALA A 55 -38.75 11.91 -11.09
N ALA A 56 -38.54 12.55 -9.94
CA ALA A 56 -37.21 12.95 -9.49
C ALA A 56 -36.32 11.73 -9.20
N LEU A 57 -36.85 10.70 -8.55
CA LEU A 57 -36.10 9.48 -8.27
C LEU A 57 -35.78 8.72 -9.57
N ALA A 58 -36.75 8.59 -10.47
CA ALA A 58 -36.52 7.96 -11.77
C ALA A 58 -35.48 8.72 -12.61
N GLN A 59 -35.50 10.06 -12.55
CA GLN A 59 -34.48 10.87 -13.23
C GLN A 59 -33.10 10.65 -12.63
N PHE A 60 -32.98 10.67 -11.30
CA PHE A 60 -31.72 10.38 -10.62
C PHE A 60 -31.15 9.03 -11.04
N VAL A 61 -31.97 7.97 -11.02
CA VAL A 61 -31.54 6.63 -11.41
C VAL A 61 -31.10 6.59 -12.88
N SER A 62 -31.86 7.23 -13.77
CA SER A 62 -31.51 7.28 -15.19
C SER A 62 -30.18 8.00 -15.43
N ASP A 63 -29.96 9.12 -14.75
CA ASP A 63 -28.71 9.89 -14.86
C ASP A 63 -27.51 9.14 -14.29
N LYS A 64 -27.68 8.43 -13.16
CA LYS A 64 -26.57 7.68 -12.54
C LYS A 64 -26.23 6.40 -13.29
N THR A 65 -27.23 5.69 -13.79
CA THR A 65 -27.02 4.42 -14.49
C THR A 65 -26.80 4.57 -15.99
N GLN A 66 -27.11 5.73 -16.57
CA GLN A 66 -27.17 5.96 -18.02
C GLN A 66 -28.11 4.94 -18.72
N ARG A 67 -29.15 4.47 -18.02
CA ARG A 67 -30.14 3.51 -18.51
C ARG A 67 -31.54 4.09 -18.47
N ASP A 68 -32.39 3.58 -19.36
CA ASP A 68 -33.79 3.94 -19.41
C ASP A 68 -34.53 3.46 -18.16
N VAL A 69 -35.44 4.30 -17.66
CA VAL A 69 -36.37 4.01 -16.57
C VAL A 69 -37.78 4.08 -17.15
N LEU A 70 -38.30 2.90 -17.51
CA LEU A 70 -39.55 2.74 -18.28
C LEU A 70 -40.75 2.52 -17.37
N ASP A 71 -41.91 3.07 -17.75
CA ASP A 71 -43.20 2.80 -17.10
C ASP A 71 -43.86 1.56 -17.73
N ASN A 72 -43.34 0.38 -17.41
CA ASN A 72 -43.76 -0.91 -17.99
C ASN A 72 -44.29 -1.91 -16.94
N GLY A 73 -44.39 -1.50 -15.68
CA GLY A 73 -44.82 -2.34 -14.56
C GLY A 73 -43.77 -3.32 -14.01
N ASP A 74 -42.52 -3.28 -14.49
CA ASP A 74 -41.42 -4.12 -13.98
C ASP A 74 -40.83 -3.57 -12.68
N LEU A 75 -41.52 -3.84 -11.57
CA LEU A 75 -41.06 -3.44 -10.24
C LEU A 75 -39.69 -4.03 -9.86
N PRO A 76 -39.43 -5.35 -10.04
CA PRO A 76 -38.10 -5.91 -9.78
C PRO A 76 -36.99 -5.20 -10.57
N GLY A 77 -37.20 -4.95 -11.87
CA GLY A 77 -36.23 -4.24 -12.71
C GLY A 77 -35.99 -2.80 -12.26
N PHE A 78 -37.04 -2.09 -11.81
CA PHE A 78 -36.87 -0.74 -11.24
C PHE A 78 -36.06 -0.77 -9.93
N VAL A 79 -36.31 -1.74 -9.04
CA VAL A 79 -35.54 -1.88 -7.79
C VAL A 79 -34.06 -2.16 -8.05
N GLU A 80 -33.75 -2.99 -9.05
CA GLU A 80 -32.38 -3.25 -9.49
C GLU A 80 -31.70 -2.00 -10.04
N LEU A 81 -32.38 -1.25 -10.91
CA LEU A 81 -31.90 0.03 -11.44
C LEU A 81 -31.65 1.04 -10.32
N LEU A 82 -32.59 1.15 -9.36
CA LEU A 82 -32.46 2.02 -8.20
C LEU A 82 -31.23 1.68 -7.36
N GLY A 83 -31.04 0.40 -7.04
CA GLY A 83 -29.85 -0.07 -6.32
C GLY A 83 -28.56 0.24 -7.06
N SER A 84 -28.56 0.05 -8.38
CA SER A 84 -27.42 0.39 -9.25
C SER A 84 -27.12 1.89 -9.27
N GLY A 85 -28.15 2.73 -9.33
CA GLY A 85 -28.00 4.19 -9.30
C GLY A 85 -27.35 4.68 -8.01
N PHE A 86 -27.71 4.10 -6.86
CA PHE A 86 -27.04 4.39 -5.59
C PHE A 86 -25.61 3.84 -5.54
N ALA A 87 -25.35 2.66 -6.13
CA ALA A 87 -24.01 2.08 -6.16
C ALA A 87 -23.00 2.91 -6.97
N VAL A 88 -23.46 3.77 -7.89
CA VAL A 88 -22.62 4.74 -8.60
C VAL A 88 -22.22 5.93 -7.72
N GLU A 89 -23.06 6.29 -6.73
CA GLU A 89 -22.82 7.47 -5.88
C GLU A 89 -22.06 7.14 -4.61
N TYR A 90 -22.15 5.90 -4.12
CA TYR A 90 -21.64 5.50 -2.81
C TYR A 90 -20.67 4.33 -2.91
N LEU A 91 -19.59 4.40 -2.12
CA LEU A 91 -18.64 3.31 -1.95
C LEU A 91 -19.35 2.01 -1.54
N SER A 92 -19.12 0.94 -2.28
CA SER A 92 -19.67 -0.38 -1.96
C SER A 92 -18.95 -1.00 -0.76
N ARG A 93 -19.71 -1.48 0.24
CA ARG A 93 -19.14 -2.28 1.34
C ARG A 93 -18.81 -3.71 0.93
N ASN A 94 -19.46 -4.23 -0.11
CA ASN A 94 -19.20 -5.57 -0.63
C ASN A 94 -17.92 -5.60 -1.48
N ASN A 95 -17.57 -4.47 -2.09
CA ASN A 95 -16.33 -4.29 -2.85
C ASN A 95 -15.68 -2.94 -2.49
N PRO A 96 -15.12 -2.81 -1.28
CA PRO A 96 -14.61 -1.53 -0.79
C PRO A 96 -13.55 -0.97 -1.73
N PHE A 97 -13.77 0.26 -2.20
CA PHE A 97 -12.88 1.02 -3.08
C PHE A 97 -12.67 0.44 -4.49
N GLY A 98 -13.47 -0.56 -4.90
CA GLY A 98 -13.39 -1.12 -6.25
C GLY A 98 -13.79 -0.12 -7.34
N ASP A 99 -14.69 0.80 -7.01
CA ASP A 99 -15.15 1.93 -7.82
C ASP A 99 -14.04 2.95 -8.11
N ILE A 100 -13.24 3.31 -7.11
CA ILE A 100 -12.07 4.21 -7.30
C ILE A 100 -11.11 3.64 -8.36
N LYS A 101 -10.95 2.31 -8.38
CA LYS A 101 -10.13 1.64 -9.38
C LYS A 101 -10.79 1.62 -10.75
N SER A 102 -12.09 1.30 -10.85
CA SER A 102 -12.80 1.27 -12.13
C SER A 102 -12.86 2.64 -12.79
N ASP A 103 -12.98 3.70 -11.99
CA ASP A 103 -13.10 5.07 -12.46
C ASP A 103 -11.75 5.69 -12.87
N GLY A 104 -10.65 4.98 -12.63
CA GLY A 104 -9.29 5.46 -12.92
C GLY A 104 -8.83 6.58 -11.98
N THR A 105 -9.49 6.77 -10.83
CA THR A 105 -9.27 7.88 -9.89
C THR A 105 -8.31 7.54 -8.74
N VAL A 106 -7.63 6.38 -8.81
CA VAL A 106 -6.60 5.96 -7.82
C VAL A 106 -5.59 7.07 -7.53
N PRO A 107 -5.02 7.82 -8.52
CA PRO A 107 -4.07 8.89 -8.24
C PRO A 107 -4.65 9.99 -7.33
N THR A 108 -5.87 10.44 -7.59
CA THR A 108 -6.58 11.43 -6.79
C THR A 108 -6.92 10.90 -5.40
N ALA A 109 -7.29 9.63 -5.28
CA ALA A 109 -7.55 9.01 -3.98
C ALA A 109 -6.27 8.95 -3.12
N LEU A 110 -5.11 8.62 -3.70
CA LEU A 110 -3.83 8.66 -3.01
C LEU A 110 -3.48 10.09 -2.55
N GLU A 111 -3.69 11.09 -3.41
CA GLU A 111 -3.47 12.51 -3.08
C GLU A 111 -4.36 12.97 -1.91
N ASN A 112 -5.66 12.69 -1.96
CA ASN A 112 -6.61 13.06 -0.91
C ASN A 112 -6.29 12.42 0.45
N LEU A 113 -5.70 11.22 0.44
CA LEU A 113 -5.25 10.52 1.65
C LEU A 113 -3.86 10.96 2.12
N GLY A 114 -3.17 11.85 1.38
CA GLY A 114 -1.80 12.26 1.68
C GLY A 114 -0.77 11.15 1.50
N LEU A 115 -1.06 10.14 0.66
CA LEU A 115 -0.17 9.01 0.40
C LEU A 115 0.87 9.37 -0.65
N GLY A 116 2.15 9.34 -0.24
CA GLY A 116 3.29 9.59 -1.13
C GLY A 116 3.80 8.36 -1.87
N GLU A 117 4.90 8.52 -2.61
CA GLU A 117 5.52 7.47 -3.44
C GLU A 117 5.84 6.17 -2.68
N ALA A 118 6.21 6.27 -1.40
CA ALA A 118 6.52 5.10 -0.58
C ALA A 118 5.32 4.15 -0.42
N ALA A 119 4.09 4.67 -0.32
CA ALA A 119 2.88 3.86 -0.17
C ALA A 119 2.57 3.01 -1.42
N LYS A 120 3.20 3.32 -2.56
CA LYS A 120 3.05 2.61 -3.83
C LYS A 120 4.13 1.54 -4.06
N ARG A 121 5.14 1.47 -3.20
CA ARG A 121 6.30 0.58 -3.40
C ARG A 121 6.12 -0.70 -2.60
N ASP A 122 6.44 -1.82 -3.22
CA ASP A 122 6.50 -3.12 -2.55
C ASP A 122 7.64 -3.15 -1.52
N VAL A 123 7.50 -4.03 -0.52
CA VAL A 123 8.58 -4.36 0.43
C VAL A 123 9.43 -5.48 -0.14
N GLY A 124 10.74 -5.28 -0.24
CA GLY A 124 11.67 -6.26 -0.80
C GLY A 124 13.08 -5.71 -1.01
N THR A 125 13.83 -6.30 -1.94
CA THR A 125 15.23 -5.91 -2.26
C THR A 125 15.44 -5.55 -3.73
N GLY A 126 14.38 -5.58 -4.53
CA GLY A 126 14.40 -5.19 -5.94
C GLY A 126 14.45 -3.68 -6.15
N GLU A 127 14.64 -3.28 -7.41
CA GLU A 127 14.65 -1.89 -7.81
C GLU A 127 13.33 -1.19 -7.44
N ASN A 128 13.43 0.05 -6.96
CA ASN A 128 12.29 0.87 -6.52
C ASN A 128 11.44 0.26 -5.38
N GLN A 129 11.95 -0.72 -4.64
CA GLN A 129 11.28 -1.25 -3.44
C GLN A 129 11.70 -0.54 -2.16
N ILE A 130 10.87 -0.65 -1.12
CA ILE A 130 11.27 -0.33 0.25
C ILE A 130 12.08 -1.53 0.79
N PRO A 131 13.31 -1.32 1.30
CA PRO A 131 14.13 -2.42 1.79
C PRO A 131 13.43 -3.26 2.86
N ASP A 132 13.26 -4.55 2.60
CA ASP A 132 12.76 -5.49 3.60
C ASP A 132 13.78 -5.62 4.74
N MET A 133 13.31 -5.39 5.97
CA MET A 133 14.14 -5.51 7.17
C MET A 133 14.64 -6.95 7.38
N SER A 134 13.91 -7.96 6.88
CA SER A 134 14.31 -9.38 6.94
C SER A 134 15.56 -9.70 6.11
N ALA A 135 15.88 -8.87 5.11
CA ALA A 135 17.08 -9.01 4.29
C ALA A 135 18.37 -8.64 5.05
N TRP A 136 18.26 -7.86 6.14
CA TRP A 136 19.37 -7.56 7.03
C TRP A 136 19.68 -8.76 7.91
N LYS A 137 20.72 -9.52 7.56
CA LYS A 137 21.13 -10.71 8.32
C LYS A 137 22.40 -10.41 9.12
N ARG A 138 22.54 -11.04 10.29
CA ARG A 138 23.76 -10.95 11.09
C ARG A 138 24.03 -12.21 11.89
N ASN A 139 25.30 -12.47 12.18
CA ASN A 139 25.70 -13.34 13.27
C ASN A 139 26.42 -12.53 14.37
N PRO A 140 25.87 -12.46 15.61
CA PRO A 140 26.48 -11.72 16.71
C PRO A 140 27.55 -12.48 17.50
N SER A 141 27.77 -13.78 17.25
CA SER A 141 28.74 -14.60 17.98
C SER A 141 30.21 -14.27 17.65
N SER A 142 31.16 -15.06 18.18
CA SER A 142 32.54 -15.08 17.67
C SER A 142 32.52 -15.33 16.15
N ASN A 143 33.35 -14.58 15.42
CA ASN A 143 33.35 -14.41 13.97
C ASN A 143 32.06 -13.79 13.41
N ARG A 144 31.99 -12.47 13.60
CA ARG A 144 30.81 -11.63 13.37
C ARG A 144 30.64 -11.38 11.88
N TRP A 145 29.41 -11.42 11.40
CA TRP A 145 29.12 -10.96 10.04
C TRP A 145 27.79 -10.22 9.96
N ARG A 146 27.65 -9.37 8.94
CA ARG A 146 26.42 -8.68 8.56
C ARG A 146 26.25 -8.80 7.05
N LYS A 147 25.03 -9.08 6.61
CA LYS A 147 24.62 -9.02 5.20
C LYS A 147 23.57 -7.93 5.04
N LEU A 148 23.81 -7.04 4.10
CA LEU A 148 22.95 -5.90 3.76
C LEU A 148 21.95 -6.30 2.66
N PRO A 149 20.83 -5.57 2.51
CA PRO A 149 19.82 -5.84 1.48
C PRO A 149 20.35 -5.78 0.04
N ASP A 150 21.41 -5.02 -0.21
CA ASP A 150 22.06 -4.90 -1.51
C ASP A 150 22.97 -6.10 -1.85
N GLY A 151 23.08 -7.08 -0.94
CA GLY A 151 23.94 -8.24 -1.10
C GLY A 151 25.28 -8.13 -0.38
N THR A 152 25.71 -6.92 -0.01
CA THR A 152 26.99 -6.66 0.64
C THR A 152 27.12 -7.47 1.93
N ILE A 153 28.23 -8.19 2.06
CA ILE A 153 28.63 -8.96 3.22
C ILE A 153 29.84 -8.28 3.88
N ILE A 154 29.73 -8.05 5.18
CA ILE A 154 30.82 -7.57 6.05
C ILE A 154 31.11 -8.67 7.07
N GLN A 155 32.34 -9.15 7.13
CA GLN A 155 32.77 -10.17 8.10
C GLN A 155 33.93 -9.62 8.93
N MET A 156 33.95 -9.92 10.22
CA MET A 156 35.01 -9.50 11.13
C MET A 156 35.39 -10.63 12.09
N GLY A 157 36.67 -10.68 12.46
CA GLY A 157 37.16 -11.65 13.42
C GLY A 157 38.54 -11.31 13.95
N ILE A 158 39.04 -12.24 14.75
CA ILE A 158 40.42 -12.26 15.25
C ILE A 158 41.01 -13.62 14.89
N SER A 159 42.23 -13.65 14.37
CA SER A 159 42.87 -14.91 13.98
C SER A 159 44.38 -14.84 14.15
N ALA A 160 45.00 -15.96 14.51
CA ALA A 160 46.45 -16.07 14.58
C ALA A 160 47.01 -16.08 13.16
N SER A 161 48.01 -15.23 12.88
CA SER A 161 48.72 -15.20 11.60
C SER A 161 49.87 -16.19 11.57
N GLY A 162 50.31 -16.59 10.37
CA GLY A 162 51.60 -17.28 10.21
C GLY A 162 52.80 -16.32 10.29
N PRO A 163 54.01 -16.85 10.51
CA PRO A 163 55.24 -16.07 10.44
C PRO A 163 55.60 -15.71 9.00
N LEU A 164 56.54 -14.78 8.85
CA LEU A 164 57.04 -14.30 7.56
C LEU A 164 57.53 -15.46 6.69
N GLY A 165 56.99 -15.58 5.48
CA GLY A 165 57.29 -16.64 4.52
C GLY A 165 56.42 -17.91 4.65
N SER A 166 55.62 -18.03 5.71
CA SER A 166 54.76 -19.20 5.95
C SER A 166 53.35 -18.75 6.36
N PRO A 167 52.53 -18.23 5.44
CA PRO A 167 51.20 -17.73 5.76
C PRO A 167 50.24 -18.85 6.16
N VAL A 168 49.19 -18.49 6.90
CA VAL A 168 48.09 -19.41 7.25
C VAL A 168 46.79 -18.99 6.58
N ASN A 169 45.97 -19.95 6.19
CA ASN A 169 44.65 -19.66 5.62
C ASN A 169 43.61 -19.54 6.72
N ILE A 170 42.93 -18.39 6.77
CA ILE A 170 41.84 -18.10 7.69
C ILE A 170 40.52 -18.35 6.99
N THR A 171 39.65 -19.17 7.59
CA THR A 171 38.32 -19.46 7.08
C THR A 171 37.32 -18.40 7.51
N LEU A 172 36.61 -17.84 6.54
CA LEU A 172 35.54 -16.87 6.74
C LEU A 172 34.27 -17.56 7.28
N PRO A 173 33.50 -16.88 8.15
CA PRO A 173 32.21 -17.39 8.66
C PRO A 173 31.21 -17.80 7.59
N ILE A 174 31.15 -17.04 6.50
CA ILE A 174 30.35 -17.32 5.32
C ILE A 174 31.20 -17.05 4.07
N SER A 175 30.94 -17.79 2.99
CA SER A 175 31.62 -17.54 1.73
C SER A 175 31.07 -16.28 1.06
N PHE A 176 31.97 -15.49 0.46
CA PHE A 176 31.61 -14.54 -0.60
C PHE A 176 31.29 -15.29 -1.90
N SER A 177 30.79 -14.59 -2.93
CA SER A 177 30.50 -15.22 -4.22
C SER A 177 31.76 -15.62 -5.00
N ASN A 178 32.86 -14.87 -4.80
CA ASN A 178 34.12 -15.05 -5.51
C ASN A 178 35.30 -14.51 -4.67
N THR A 179 36.52 -14.53 -5.22
CA THR A 179 37.76 -14.13 -4.52
C THR A 179 38.05 -12.61 -4.56
N ASN A 180 37.24 -11.79 -5.25
CA ASN A 180 37.45 -10.34 -5.39
C ASN A 180 36.95 -9.52 -4.19
N TYR A 181 36.85 -10.11 -3.01
CA TYR A 181 36.53 -9.36 -1.80
C TYR A 181 37.79 -8.67 -1.26
N CYS A 182 37.59 -7.65 -0.44
CA CYS A 182 38.68 -6.94 0.23
C CYS A 182 38.85 -7.48 1.65
N VAL A 183 40.09 -7.57 2.14
CA VAL A 183 40.40 -7.89 3.54
C VAL A 183 41.51 -6.99 4.07
N VAL A 184 41.33 -6.49 5.29
CA VAL A 184 42.33 -5.68 6.00
C VAL A 184 42.52 -6.28 7.38
N ALA A 185 43.78 -6.36 7.80
CA ALA A 185 44.18 -6.86 9.10
C ALA A 185 44.98 -5.80 9.88
N SER A 186 44.79 -5.75 11.19
CA SER A 186 45.43 -4.79 12.09
C SER A 186 45.91 -5.45 13.37
N TYR A 187 46.96 -4.90 13.95
CA TYR A 187 47.48 -5.28 15.26
C TYR A 187 46.76 -4.51 16.37
N ASP A 188 46.23 -5.22 17.36
CA ASP A 188 45.40 -4.66 18.43
C ASP A 188 46.08 -4.64 19.80
N ASN A 189 47.32 -5.13 19.92
CA ASN A 189 48.00 -5.28 21.20
C ASN A 189 48.74 -3.99 21.63
N ALA A 190 48.04 -2.86 21.63
CA ALA A 190 48.53 -1.57 22.12
C ALA A 190 48.56 -1.52 23.65
N ARG A 191 49.41 -2.33 24.28
CA ARG A 191 49.52 -2.47 25.75
C ARG A 191 50.84 -1.91 26.28
N SER A 192 50.83 -1.40 27.51
CA SER A 192 52.06 -1.01 28.22
C SER A 192 53.00 -2.22 28.34
N GLY A 193 54.28 -2.04 27.98
CA GLY A 193 55.27 -3.12 27.94
C GLY A 193 55.30 -3.95 26.65
N ALA A 194 54.44 -3.67 25.66
CA ALA A 194 54.60 -4.25 24.32
C ALA A 194 55.90 -3.74 23.69
N SER A 195 56.82 -4.66 23.38
CA SER A 195 58.16 -4.35 22.85
C SER A 195 58.27 -4.53 21.34
N THR A 196 57.21 -5.00 20.69
CA THR A 196 57.18 -5.25 19.24
C THR A 196 55.88 -4.73 18.64
N MET A 197 55.95 -4.27 17.40
CA MET A 197 54.80 -3.91 16.58
C MET A 197 54.81 -4.77 15.33
N VAL A 198 53.71 -5.48 15.10
CA VAL A 198 53.60 -6.43 13.99
C VAL A 198 52.80 -5.78 12.86
N SER A 199 53.34 -5.84 11.64
CA SER A 199 52.57 -5.56 10.42
C SER A 199 52.01 -6.86 9.85
N PHE A 200 50.80 -6.80 9.29
CA PHE A 200 50.15 -7.94 8.65
C PHE A 200 50.03 -7.75 7.14
N ALA A 201 50.14 -8.86 6.42
CA ALA A 201 49.69 -8.99 5.04
C ALA A 201 48.48 -9.93 5.03
N ALA A 202 47.40 -9.52 4.35
CA ALA A 202 46.21 -10.32 4.15
C ALA A 202 45.87 -10.35 2.65
N LEU A 203 45.56 -11.54 2.12
CA LEU A 203 45.29 -11.75 0.70
C LEU A 203 44.13 -12.73 0.51
N PRO A 204 43.04 -12.35 -0.19
CA PRO A 204 42.01 -13.30 -0.60
C PRO A 204 42.60 -14.47 -1.40
N VAL A 205 42.29 -15.71 -1.02
CA VAL A 205 42.78 -16.92 -1.73
C VAL A 205 41.66 -17.81 -2.25
N SER A 206 40.48 -17.75 -1.63
CA SER A 206 39.26 -18.38 -2.11
C SER A 206 38.04 -17.59 -1.60
N PRO A 207 36.83 -17.84 -2.11
CA PRO A 207 35.62 -17.15 -1.64
C PRO A 207 35.33 -17.36 -0.14
N SER A 208 35.92 -18.39 0.47
CA SER A 208 35.75 -18.73 1.88
C SER A 208 37.01 -18.55 2.72
N GLN A 209 38.15 -18.15 2.13
CA GLN A 209 39.42 -18.04 2.85
C GLN A 209 40.33 -16.92 2.35
N PHE A 210 41.02 -16.27 3.28
CA PHE A 210 42.15 -15.40 2.99
C PHE A 210 43.43 -15.92 3.66
N SER A 211 44.57 -15.67 3.04
CA SER A 211 45.88 -15.94 3.62
C SER A 211 46.30 -14.79 4.53
N LEU A 212 46.83 -15.10 5.72
CA LEU A 212 47.25 -14.14 6.73
C LEU A 212 48.69 -14.41 7.18
N MET A 213 49.54 -13.39 7.09
CA MET A 213 50.94 -13.44 7.46
C MET A 213 51.33 -12.22 8.27
N SER A 214 52.24 -12.40 9.22
CA SER A 214 52.86 -11.32 9.99
C SER A 214 54.28 -11.02 9.53
N SER A 215 54.84 -9.89 9.98
CA SER A 215 56.26 -9.57 9.83
C SER A 215 57.18 -10.34 10.80
N VAL A 216 56.67 -11.23 11.64
CA VAL A 216 57.45 -11.99 12.63
C VAL A 216 58.24 -13.09 11.93
N THR A 217 59.56 -13.14 12.14
CA THR A 217 60.46 -14.12 11.50
C THR A 217 60.63 -15.41 12.29
N GLU A 218 60.32 -15.39 13.59
CA GLU A 218 60.48 -16.55 14.48
C GLU A 218 59.33 -17.55 14.29
N GLN A 219 59.67 -18.81 14.01
CA GLN A 219 58.68 -19.87 13.87
C GLN A 219 58.08 -20.25 15.23
N GLY A 220 56.76 -20.45 15.26
CA GLY A 220 56.02 -20.78 16.49
C GLY A 220 55.43 -19.57 17.22
N ILE A 221 55.80 -18.35 16.83
CA ILE A 221 55.17 -17.12 17.32
C ILE A 221 54.12 -16.65 16.31
N ASN A 222 52.84 -16.81 16.68
CA ASN A 222 51.70 -16.46 15.82
C ASN A 222 50.90 -15.30 16.44
N PRO A 223 51.23 -14.04 16.12
CA PRO A 223 50.47 -12.91 16.64
C PRO A 223 49.03 -12.95 16.13
N PHE A 224 48.11 -12.49 16.96
CA PHE A 224 46.70 -12.36 16.57
C PHE A 224 46.50 -11.06 15.79
N ALA A 225 45.75 -11.14 14.69
CA ALA A 225 45.30 -10.00 13.92
C ALA A 225 43.78 -9.86 14.03
N TYR A 226 43.31 -8.65 14.29
CA TYR A 226 41.93 -8.29 14.02
C TYR A 226 41.78 -8.05 12.53
N TRP A 227 40.72 -8.56 11.94
CA TRP A 227 40.48 -8.41 10.52
C TRP A 227 39.03 -8.03 10.22
N ILE A 228 38.87 -7.34 9.10
CA ILE A 228 37.59 -7.05 8.48
C ILE A 228 37.67 -7.37 6.99
N ALA A 229 36.66 -8.07 6.49
CA ALA A 229 36.52 -8.43 5.10
C ALA A 229 35.19 -7.90 4.54
N PHE A 230 35.21 -7.40 3.32
CA PHE A 230 34.08 -6.80 2.60
C PHE A 230 33.97 -7.41 1.20
N GLY A 231 32.78 -7.87 0.83
CA GLY A 231 32.49 -8.47 -0.47
C GLY A 231 31.02 -8.83 -0.57
N ASP A 232 30.65 -9.70 -1.50
CA ASP A 232 29.26 -10.04 -1.85
C ASP A 232 29.18 -11.37 -2.62
#